data_AF-A0A2V8SUK6-F1
#
_entry.id   AF-A0A2V8SUK6-F1
#
_cell.length_a   1.000
_cell.length_b   1.000
_cell.length_c   1.000
_cell.angle_alpha   90.00
_cell.angle_beta   90.00
_cell.angle_gamma   90.00
#
_symmetry.space_group_name_H-M   'P 1'
#
loop_
_entity.id
_entity.type
_entity.pdbx_description
1 polymer ?
#
loop_
_entity_poly.entity_id
_entity_poly.type
_entity_poly.pdbx_seq_one_letter_code
_entity_poly.pdbx_strand_id
1 'polypeptide(L)'
;MPETARKQLERVANNSETAAGAHYFLGRLAKQEDNLPEAERELQQAVAANSNFPDGLSELAHVHIRMQNYMAAGKELVRALQMEPGNFRANANLLILYQKTKDPRAAEQQVKFEEIKKKRSEDEQLLWRSIEVRPY
;
A
#
# COMPACT_ATOMS: atom_id res chain seq x y z
N MET A 1 14.24 -17.44 -1.80
CA MET A 1 13.50 -18.33 -0.88
C MET A 1 12.71 -17.47 0.09
N PRO A 2 11.36 -17.54 0.10
CA PRO A 2 10.52 -16.69 0.96
C PRO A 2 10.75 -16.90 2.46
N GLU A 3 11.14 -18.11 2.89
CA GLU A 3 11.44 -18.40 4.30
C GLU A 3 12.62 -17.57 4.85
N THR A 4 13.65 -17.32 4.05
CA THR A 4 14.80 -16.53 4.48
C THR A 4 14.42 -15.07 4.68
N ALA A 5 13.50 -14.54 3.87
CA ALA A 5 12.98 -13.17 4.00
C ALA A 5 12.13 -13.03 5.28
N ARG A 6 11.21 -13.97 5.53
CA ARG A 6 10.36 -13.99 6.72
C ARG A 6 11.19 -13.97 8.01
N LYS A 7 12.18 -14.86 8.12
CA LYS A 7 13.05 -14.97 9.31
C LYS A 7 13.90 -13.72 9.56
N GLN A 8 14.30 -13.01 8.51
CA GLN A 8 15.03 -11.74 8.66
C GLN A 8 14.11 -10.61 9.11
N LEU A 9 12.89 -10.55 8.56
CA LEU A 9 11.87 -9.57 8.94
C LEU A 9 11.45 -9.72 10.41
N GLU A 10 11.26 -10.95 10.88
CA GLU A 10 10.95 -11.25 12.29
C GLU A 10 12.04 -10.75 13.25
N ARG A 11 13.32 -10.80 12.85
CA ARG A 11 14.43 -10.30 13.69
C ARG A 11 14.37 -8.78 13.84
N VAL A 12 14.12 -8.06 12.76
CA VAL A 12 14.09 -6.59 12.75
C VAL A 12 12.77 -6.02 13.27
N ALA A 13 11.71 -6.82 13.37
CA ALA A 13 10.46 -6.42 14.01
C ALA A 13 10.62 -6.05 15.50
N ASN A 14 11.67 -6.54 16.16
CA ASN A 14 11.95 -6.26 17.58
C ASN A 14 12.52 -4.86 17.84
N ASN A 15 12.95 -4.13 16.81
CA ASN A 15 13.40 -2.75 16.94
C ASN A 15 12.26 -1.81 16.53
N SER A 16 11.85 -0.92 17.43
CA SER A 16 10.76 0.03 17.23
C SER A 16 10.92 0.91 15.98
N GLU A 17 12.16 1.21 15.58
CA GLU A 17 12.45 2.01 14.39
C GLU A 17 12.19 1.24 13.08
N THR A 18 12.37 -0.08 13.09
CA THR A 18 12.19 -0.95 11.90
C THR A 18 10.92 -1.78 11.93
N ALA A 19 10.21 -1.82 13.06
CA ALA A 19 9.02 -2.64 13.29
C ALA A 19 7.93 -2.40 12.24
N ALA A 20 7.64 -1.14 11.92
CA ALA A 20 6.60 -0.80 10.94
C ALA A 20 6.92 -1.39 9.55
N GLY A 21 8.16 -1.23 9.08
CA GLY A 21 8.59 -1.80 7.80
C GLY A 21 8.60 -3.33 7.81
N ALA A 22 9.07 -3.93 8.91
CA ALA A 22 9.13 -5.37 9.06
C ALA A 22 7.75 -6.04 8.94
N HIS A 23 6.81 -5.58 9.77
CA HIS A 23 5.43 -6.05 9.78
C HIS A 23 4.71 -5.77 8.45
N TYR A 24 5.03 -4.65 7.78
CA TYR A 24 4.48 -4.37 6.45
C TYR A 24 4.91 -5.41 5.40
N PHE A 25 6.19 -5.77 5.37
CA PHE A 25 6.66 -6.79 4.43
C PHE A 25 6.16 -8.19 4.78
N LEU A 26 6.06 -8.53 6.08
CA LEU A 26 5.45 -9.79 6.53
C LEU A 26 3.99 -9.89 6.10
N GLY A 27 3.21 -8.83 6.29
CA GLY A 27 1.81 -8.79 5.86
C GLY A 27 1.65 -8.88 4.35
N ARG A 28 2.54 -8.24 3.58
CA ARG A 28 2.56 -8.39 2.11
C ARG A 28 2.89 -9.81 1.67
N LEU A 29 3.82 -10.48 2.35
CA LEU A 29 4.17 -11.88 2.08
C LEU A 29 2.98 -12.80 2.39
N ALA A 30 2.36 -12.66 3.56
CA ALA A 30 1.18 -13.42 3.93
C ALA A 30 0.02 -13.22 2.94
N LYS A 31 -0.17 -11.99 2.45
CA LYS A 31 -1.16 -11.69 1.40
C LYS A 31 -0.86 -12.40 0.08
N GLN A 32 0.41 -12.50 -0.31
CA GLN A 32 0.84 -13.24 -1.51
C GLN A 32 0.61 -14.75 -1.36
N GLU A 33 0.72 -15.26 -0.14
CA GLU A 33 0.41 -16.65 0.24
C GLU A 33 -1.09 -16.91 0.40
N ASP A 34 -1.95 -15.92 0.08
CA ASP A 34 -3.41 -15.95 0.27
C ASP A 34 -3.88 -16.11 1.73
N ASN A 35 -2.96 -15.99 2.70
CA ASN A 35 -3.26 -16.02 4.12
C ASN A 35 -3.71 -14.63 4.59
N LEU A 36 -4.96 -14.28 4.24
CA LEU A 36 -5.56 -12.98 4.55
C LEU A 36 -5.61 -12.66 6.05
N PRO A 37 -5.94 -13.60 6.97
CA PRO A 37 -5.92 -13.32 8.41
C PRO A 37 -4.53 -12.93 8.94
N GLU A 38 -3.49 -13.63 8.50
CA GLU A 38 -2.12 -13.29 8.89
C GLU A 38 -1.68 -11.96 8.27
N ALA A 39 -2.06 -11.71 7.02
CA ALA A 39 -1.79 -10.43 6.36
C ALA A 39 -2.41 -9.26 7.11
N GLU A 40 -3.67 -9.39 7.55
CA GLU A 40 -4.35 -8.39 8.36
C GLU A 40 -3.62 -8.16 9.68
N ARG A 41 -3.28 -9.24 10.41
CA ARG A 41 -2.57 -9.15 11.70
C ARG A 41 -1.26 -8.40 11.58
N GLU A 42 -0.44 -8.79 10.60
CA GLU A 42 0.87 -8.17 10.36
C GLU A 42 0.74 -6.70 9.93
N LEU A 43 -0.18 -6.39 9.02
CA LEU A 43 -0.40 -5.00 8.60
C LEU A 43 -0.97 -4.12 9.72
N GLN A 44 -1.79 -4.67 10.62
CA GLN A 44 -2.24 -3.98 11.84
C GLN A 44 -1.06 -3.65 12.77
N GLN A 45 -0.12 -4.57 12.95
CA GLN A 45 1.12 -4.29 13.70
C GLN A 45 1.95 -3.20 13.02
N ALA A 46 2.03 -3.21 11.68
CA ALA A 46 2.76 -2.19 10.92
C ALA A 46 2.21 -0.78 11.15
N VAL A 47 0.88 -0.61 11.06
CA VAL A 47 0.23 0.70 11.25
C VAL A 47 0.14 1.12 12.73
N ALA A 48 0.21 0.16 13.66
CA ALA A 48 0.35 0.45 15.09
C ALA A 48 1.76 0.96 15.42
N ALA A 49 2.79 0.34 14.86
CA ALA A 49 4.18 0.74 15.05
C ALA A 49 4.49 2.11 14.41
N ASN A 50 3.89 2.40 13.25
CA ASN A 50 3.94 3.74 12.65
C ASN A 50 2.55 4.19 12.19
N SER A 51 1.96 5.09 12.98
CA SER A 51 0.67 5.69 12.67
C SER A 51 0.67 6.63 11.45
N ASN A 52 1.84 7.07 10.97
CA ASN A 52 2.02 7.88 9.78
C ASN A 52 2.58 7.03 8.64
N PHE A 53 1.86 5.97 8.27
CA PHE A 53 2.30 5.02 7.25
C PHE A 53 1.22 4.78 6.17
N PRO A 54 1.13 5.67 5.17
CA PRO A 54 0.08 5.62 4.14
C PRO A 54 0.11 4.32 3.33
N ASP A 55 1.30 3.80 3.01
CA ASP A 55 1.45 2.53 2.30
C ASP A 55 0.98 1.34 3.13
N GLY A 56 1.26 1.34 4.45
CA GLY A 56 0.78 0.32 5.37
C GLY A 56 -0.74 0.29 5.47
N LEU A 57 -1.37 1.46 5.61
CA LEU A 57 -2.82 1.62 5.59
C LEU A 57 -3.41 1.19 4.24
N SER A 58 -2.76 1.53 3.13
CA SER A 58 -3.20 1.14 1.80
C SER A 58 -3.17 -0.38 1.59
N GLU A 59 -2.12 -1.05 2.05
CA GLU A 59 -2.04 -2.51 1.99
C GLU A 59 -3.05 -3.19 2.92
N LEU A 60 -3.27 -2.67 4.12
CA LEU A 60 -4.30 -3.19 5.03
C LEU A 60 -5.70 -3.08 4.39
N ALA A 61 -6.00 -1.95 3.76
CA ALA A 61 -7.26 -1.76 3.05
C ALA A 61 -7.43 -2.75 1.89
N HIS A 62 -6.35 -3.07 1.18
CA HIS A 62 -6.40 -4.09 0.13
C HIS A 62 -6.74 -5.47 0.71
N VAL A 63 -6.13 -5.85 1.84
CA VAL A 63 -6.49 -7.10 2.54
C VAL A 63 -7.97 -7.09 2.94
N HIS A 64 -8.47 -6.00 3.50
CA HIS A 64 -9.89 -5.87 3.83
C HIS A 64 -10.82 -5.92 2.62
N ILE A 65 -10.44 -5.33 1.48
CA ILE A 65 -11.20 -5.47 0.22
C ILE A 65 -11.29 -6.93 -0.19
N ARG A 66 -10.20 -7.69 -0.08
CA ARG A 66 -10.17 -9.13 -0.40
C ARG A 66 -11.02 -9.96 0.56
N MET A 67 -11.06 -9.57 1.83
CA MET A 67 -11.93 -10.16 2.86
C MET A 67 -13.39 -9.66 2.78
N GLN A 68 -13.71 -8.77 1.84
CA GLN A 68 -15.02 -8.11 1.71
C GLN A 68 -15.41 -7.21 2.90
N ASN A 69 -14.43 -6.84 3.73
CA ASN A 69 -14.56 -5.90 4.83
C ASN A 69 -14.51 -4.44 4.34
N TYR A 70 -15.42 -4.08 3.43
CA TYR A 70 -15.41 -2.81 2.69
C TYR A 70 -15.45 -1.57 3.58
N MET A 71 -16.14 -1.63 4.73
CA MET A 71 -16.21 -0.53 5.67
C MET A 71 -14.84 -0.22 6.29
N ALA A 72 -14.07 -1.25 6.66
CA ALA A 72 -12.75 -1.08 7.25
C ALA A 72 -11.75 -0.56 6.20
N ALA A 73 -11.77 -1.15 5.00
CA ALA A 73 -10.98 -0.67 3.87
C ALA A 73 -11.22 0.82 3.57
N GLY A 74 -12.49 1.27 3.57
CA GLY A 74 -12.82 2.67 3.33
C GLY A 74 -12.20 3.62 4.37
N LYS A 75 -12.24 3.25 5.66
CA LYS A 75 -11.65 4.06 6.75
C LYS A 75 -10.14 4.19 6.60
N GLU A 76 -9.48 3.08 6.28
CA GLU A 76 -8.02 3.03 6.12
C GLU A 76 -7.56 3.82 4.90
N LEU A 77 -8.27 3.73 3.78
CA LEU A 77 -7.98 4.50 2.57
C LEU A 77 -8.20 6.00 2.78
N VAL A 78 -9.26 6.40 3.49
CA VAL A 78 -9.46 7.81 3.85
C VAL A 78 -8.30 8.32 4.68
N ARG A 79 -7.86 7.56 5.69
CA ARG A 79 -6.71 7.94 6.52
C ARG A 79 -5.41 8.02 5.71
N ALA A 80 -5.15 7.05 4.83
CA ALA A 80 -3.97 7.07 3.95
C ALA A 80 -3.97 8.30 3.04
N LEU A 81 -5.11 8.63 2.42
CA LEU A 81 -5.24 9.77 1.51
C LEU A 81 -5.27 11.13 2.22
N GLN A 82 -5.62 11.18 3.51
CA GLN A 82 -5.46 12.38 4.32
C GLN A 82 -3.98 12.70 4.57
N MET A 83 -3.13 11.67 4.75
CA MET A 83 -1.69 11.83 4.94
C MET A 83 -0.97 12.11 3.63
N GLU A 84 -1.31 11.36 2.58
CA GLU A 84 -0.69 11.44 1.27
C GLU A 84 -1.76 11.37 0.17
N PRO A 85 -2.34 12.51 -0.24
CA PRO A 85 -3.40 12.55 -1.25
C PRO A 85 -3.03 11.92 -2.59
N GLY A 86 -1.73 11.93 -2.93
CA GLY A 86 -1.15 11.35 -4.13
C GLY A 86 -0.73 9.89 -4.02
N ASN A 87 -0.95 9.23 -2.86
CA ASN A 87 -0.49 7.86 -2.66
C ASN A 87 -1.09 6.94 -3.73
N PHE A 88 -0.20 6.31 -4.52
CA PHE A 88 -0.60 5.52 -5.68
C PHE A 88 -1.42 4.30 -5.27
N ARG A 89 -1.01 3.57 -4.22
CA ARG A 89 -1.69 2.35 -3.75
C ARG A 89 -3.05 2.69 -3.15
N ALA A 90 -3.15 3.75 -2.36
CA ALA A 90 -4.40 4.20 -1.77
C ALA A 90 -5.43 4.57 -2.85
N ASN A 91 -5.02 5.36 -3.85
CA ASN A 91 -5.94 5.75 -4.94
C ASN A 91 -6.37 4.56 -5.80
N ALA A 92 -5.47 3.60 -6.05
CA ALA A 92 -5.81 2.35 -6.74
C ALA A 92 -6.80 1.50 -5.94
N ASN A 93 -6.56 1.29 -4.65
CA ASN A 93 -7.42 0.48 -3.78
C ASN A 93 -8.78 1.15 -3.55
N LEU A 94 -8.84 2.49 -3.51
CA LEU A 94 -10.11 3.22 -3.44
C LEU A 94 -10.95 3.04 -4.71
N LEU A 95 -10.32 3.06 -5.89
CA LEU A 95 -10.99 2.75 -7.14
C LEU A 95 -11.56 1.32 -7.13
N ILE A 96 -10.76 0.34 -6.70
CA ILE A 96 -11.21 -1.06 -6.56
C ILE A 96 -12.38 -1.16 -5.59
N LEU A 97 -12.31 -0.49 -4.44
CA LEU A 97 -13.37 -0.47 -3.44
C LEU A 97 -14.67 0.10 -4.03
N TYR A 98 -14.61 1.23 -4.73
CA TYR A 98 -15.78 1.84 -5.37
C TYR A 98 -16.37 0.93 -6.45
N GLN A 99 -15.55 0.29 -7.28
CA GLN A 99 -16.03 -0.66 -8.28
C GLN A 99 -16.71 -1.89 -7.64
N LYS A 100 -16.13 -2.45 -6.57
CA LYS A 100 -16.69 -3.60 -5.85
C LYS A 100 -18.02 -3.28 -5.17
N THR A 101 -18.15 -2.07 -4.64
CA THR A 101 -19.36 -1.60 -3.94
C THR A 101 -20.37 -0.93 -4.86
N LYS A 102 -20.07 -0.80 -6.16
CA LYS A 102 -20.87 -0.06 -7.15
C LYS A 102 -21.13 1.38 -6.72
N ASP A 103 -20.15 1.99 -6.06
CA ASP A 103 -20.20 3.37 -5.60
C ASP A 103 -20.14 4.33 -6.81
N PRO A 104 -21.03 5.32 -6.92
CA PRO A 104 -21.05 6.27 -8.04
C PRO A 104 -19.76 7.08 -8.18
N ARG A 105 -18.97 7.21 -7.11
CA ARG A 105 -17.66 7.89 -7.12
C ARG A 105 -16.59 7.14 -7.90
N ALA A 106 -16.84 5.90 -8.34
CA ALA A 106 -15.88 5.11 -9.11
C ALA A 106 -15.40 5.84 -10.38
N ALA A 107 -16.29 6.52 -11.09
CA ALA A 107 -15.95 7.22 -12.33
C ALA A 107 -14.99 8.39 -12.09
N GLU A 108 -15.27 9.20 -11.07
CA GLU A 108 -14.40 10.32 -10.68
C GLU A 108 -13.04 9.81 -10.20
N GLN A 109 -13.04 8.78 -9.36
CA GLN A 109 -11.81 8.19 -8.84
C GLN A 109 -10.97 7.54 -9.97
N GLN A 110 -11.59 7.00 -11.01
CA GLN A 110 -10.90 6.46 -12.19
C GLN A 110 -10.14 7.57 -12.93
N VAL A 111 -10.76 8.72 -13.17
CA VAL A 111 -10.11 9.86 -13.81
C VAL A 111 -8.91 10.32 -12.98
N LYS A 112 -9.12 10.51 -11.67
CA LYS A 112 -8.05 10.88 -10.74
C LYS A 112 -6.90 9.89 -10.74
N PHE A 113 -7.19 8.58 -10.76
CA PHE A 113 -6.16 7.55 -10.76
C PHE A 113 -5.33 7.55 -12.06
N GLU A 114 -5.95 7.78 -13.22
CA GLU A 114 -5.21 7.93 -14.48
C GLU A 114 -4.30 9.17 -14.48
N GLU A 115 -4.72 10.28 -13.88
CA GLU A 115 -3.86 11.46 -13.71
C GLU A 115 -2.64 11.17 -12.84
N ILE A 116 -2.83 10.47 -11.72
CA ILE A 116 -1.73 10.06 -10.82
C ILE A 116 -0.76 9.14 -11.57
N LYS A 117 -1.28 8.16 -12.31
CA LYS A 117 -0.48 7.22 -13.11
C LYS A 117 0.30 7.94 -14.21
N LYS A 118 -0.31 8.92 -14.89
CA LYS A 118 0.36 9.73 -15.90
C LYS A 118 1.51 10.54 -15.30
N LYS A 119 1.26 11.28 -14.22
CA LYS A 119 2.29 12.08 -13.52
C LYS A 119 3.47 11.20 -13.09
N ARG A 120 3.19 10.05 -12.49
CA ARG A 120 4.22 9.09 -12.09
C ARG A 120 5.07 8.61 -13.28
N SER A 121 4.44 8.32 -14.42
CA SER A 121 5.17 7.90 -15.62
C SER A 121 6.06 9.02 -16.17
N GLU A 122 5.57 10.27 -16.15
CA GLU A 122 6.36 11.45 -16.54
C GLU A 122 7.56 11.65 -15.63
N ASP A 123 7.37 11.54 -14.31
CA ASP A 123 8.44 11.63 -13.31
C ASP A 123 9.50 10.54 -13.52
N GLU A 124 9.07 9.29 -13.74
CA GLU A 124 9.96 8.16 -14.05
C GLU A 124 10.77 8.40 -15.34
N GLN A 125 10.15 8.96 -16.38
CA GLN A 125 10.84 9.32 -17.63
C GLN A 125 11.87 10.45 -17.42
N LEU A 126 11.55 11.45 -16.60
CA LEU A 126 12.46 12.54 -16.27
C LEU A 126 13.69 12.03 -15.49
N LEU A 127 13.49 11.12 -14.55
CA LEU A 127 14.57 10.47 -13.80
C LEU A 127 15.51 9.70 -14.73
N TRP A 128 14.98 8.91 -15.67
CA TRP A 128 15.79 8.20 -16.67
C TRP A 128 16.61 9.12 -17.56
N ARG A 129 16.02 10.23 -18.03
CA ARG A 129 16.76 11.23 -18.83
C ARG A 129 17.93 11.86 -18.06
N SER A 130 17.79 12.06 -16.76
CA SER A 130 18.87 12.66 -15.94
C SER A 130 20.05 11.72 -15.67
N ILE A 131 19.85 10.41 -15.80
CA ILE A 131 20.88 9.39 -15.53
C ILE A 131 21.73 9.09 -16.78
N GLU A 132 21.20 9.33 -17.98
CA GLU A 132 21.92 9.10 -19.25
C GLU A 132 23.01 10.14 -19.58
N VAL A 133 23.13 11.25 -18.82
CA VAL A 133 24.13 12.30 -19.08
C VAL A 133 25.38 12.13 -18.22
N ARG A 134 26.28 11.21 -18.60
CA ARG A 134 27.74 11.30 -18.35
C ARG A 134 28.56 10.54 -19.40
N PRO A 135 28.89 11.14 -20.57
CA PRO A 135 30.07 10.78 -21.32
C PRO A 135 31.30 11.47 -20.70
N TYR A 136 32.38 10.71 -20.47
CA TYR A 136 33.72 11.23 -20.17
C TYR A 136 34.29 11.97 -21.38
#